data_AF-A0A965QV42-F1
#
_entry.id   AF-A0A965QV42-F1
#
_cell.length_a   1.000
_cell.length_b   1.000
_cell.length_c   1.000
_cell.angle_alpha   90.00
_cell.angle_beta   90.00
_cell.angle_gamma   90.00
#
_symmetry.space_group_name_H-M   'P 1'
#
loop_
_entity.id
_entity.type
_entity.pdbx_description
1 polymer ?
#
loop_
_entity_poly.entity_id
_entity_poly.type
_entity_poly.pdbx_seq_one_letter_code
_entity_poly.pdbx_strand_id
1 'polypeptide(L)'
;PEFASLADGHVVRVSGAHGSDYGFLSDDVVDARADDLRFKGTAATVSIRRSTMRISLAAKGGVQFRFQQGPDTDGDYELAATGPVGLQISGTEAVVDLPPGHGGTAVRLRSPDDWKLSVPVAGLQIIEEENGVRLHADAGVQQAVLQRGR
;
A
#
# COMPACT_ATOMS: atom_id res chain seq x y z
N PRO A 1 11.69 12.51 18.12
CA PRO A 1 10.54 11.84 17.48
C PRO A 1 9.26 12.41 18.11
N GLU A 2 8.23 12.61 17.30
CA GLU A 2 6.92 13.09 17.74
C GLU A 2 5.91 11.95 17.61
N PHE A 3 5.07 11.77 18.62
CA PHE A 3 4.05 10.74 18.67
C PHE A 3 2.69 11.40 18.67
N ALA A 4 1.77 10.87 17.85
CA ALA A 4 0.39 11.29 17.82
C ALA A 4 -0.54 10.07 17.79
N SER A 5 -1.63 10.17 18.54
CA SER A 5 -2.76 9.24 18.48
C SER A 5 -3.86 9.89 17.64
N LEU A 6 -4.27 9.26 16.55
CA LEU A 6 -5.25 9.77 15.61
C LEU A 6 -6.46 8.83 15.54
N ALA A 7 -7.56 9.30 14.95
CA ALA A 7 -8.79 8.53 14.74
C ALA A 7 -9.24 7.78 16.00
N ASP A 8 -9.48 8.51 17.10
CA ASP A 8 -9.93 7.97 18.38
C ASP A 8 -9.03 6.86 18.98
N GLY A 9 -7.74 6.87 18.64
CA GLY A 9 -6.76 5.90 19.17
C GLY A 9 -6.51 4.70 18.30
N HIS A 10 -7.17 4.60 17.14
CA HIS A 10 -6.97 3.49 16.20
C HIS A 10 -5.69 3.62 15.36
N VAL A 11 -5.06 4.80 15.38
CA VAL A 11 -3.84 5.07 14.59
C VAL A 11 -2.78 5.68 15.49
N VAL A 12 -1.60 5.07 15.48
CA VAL A 12 -0.39 5.65 16.09
C VAL A 12 0.48 6.18 14.97
N ARG A 13 0.76 7.49 14.98
CA ARG A 13 1.73 8.13 14.08
C ARG A 13 3.02 8.44 14.84
N VAL A 14 4.15 8.06 14.27
CA VAL A 14 5.49 8.43 14.74
C VAL A 14 6.19 9.21 13.63
N SER A 15 6.60 10.44 13.90
CA SER A 15 7.25 11.31 12.92
C SER A 15 8.60 11.84 13.42
N GLY A 16 9.50 12.13 12.48
CA GLY A 16 10.81 12.73 12.79
C GLY A 16 11.62 13.06 11.55
N ALA A 17 12.89 13.39 11.73
CA ALA A 17 13.80 13.81 10.66
C ALA A 17 13.97 12.80 9.51
N HIS A 18 13.59 11.54 9.73
CA HIS A 18 13.71 10.47 8.73
C HIS A 18 12.41 10.16 8.01
N GLY A 19 11.26 10.68 8.46
CA GLY A 19 9.94 10.43 7.87
C GLY A 19 8.88 10.10 8.91
N SER A 20 7.81 9.44 8.47
CA SER A 20 6.65 9.10 9.30
C SER A 20 6.32 7.61 9.21
N ASP A 21 5.90 7.03 10.33
CA ASP A 21 5.32 5.70 10.43
C ASP A 21 3.91 5.79 11.00
N TYR A 22 3.01 4.97 10.48
CA TYR A 22 1.65 4.83 10.94
C TYR A 22 1.42 3.36 11.27
N GLY A 23 0.89 3.09 12.45
CA GLY A 23 0.45 1.76 12.88
C GLY A 23 -1.05 1.74 13.09
N PHE A 24 -1.70 0.68 12.59
CA PHE A 24 -3.12 0.41 12.75
C PHE A 24 -3.28 -0.94 13.41
N LEU A 25 -4.06 -1.00 14.50
CA LEU A 25 -4.38 -2.25 15.17
C LEU A 25 -5.75 -2.15 15.82
N SER A 26 -6.61 -3.11 15.51
CA SER A 26 -7.95 -3.24 16.04
C SER A 26 -8.38 -4.71 15.98
N ASP A 27 -9.14 -5.14 16.98
CA ASP A 27 -9.73 -6.49 17.03
C ASP A 27 -10.82 -6.65 15.95
N ASP A 28 -11.55 -5.56 15.67
CA ASP A 28 -12.59 -5.49 14.64
C ASP A 28 -12.15 -4.69 13.41
N VAL A 29 -12.84 -4.90 12.29
CA VAL A 29 -12.66 -4.07 11.09
C VAL A 29 -13.13 -2.64 11.38
N VAL A 30 -12.20 -1.69 11.34
CA VAL A 30 -12.47 -0.26 11.53
C VAL A 30 -12.34 0.51 10.21
N ASP A 31 -12.97 1.67 10.12
CA ASP A 31 -12.76 2.69 9.06
C ASP A 31 -12.24 3.96 9.74
N ALA A 32 -10.93 4.02 9.96
CA ALA A 32 -10.24 5.08 10.67
C ALA A 32 -9.80 6.18 9.69
N ARG A 33 -9.98 7.46 10.05
CA ARG A 33 -9.64 8.62 9.22
C ARG A 33 -8.81 9.64 9.99
N ALA A 34 -7.78 10.14 9.34
CA ALA A 34 -6.97 11.29 9.70
C ALA A 34 -6.85 12.21 8.47
N ASP A 35 -6.26 13.40 8.63
CA ASP A 35 -6.23 14.43 7.57
C ASP A 35 -5.57 13.95 6.26
N ASP A 36 -4.49 13.17 6.38
CA ASP A 36 -3.66 12.70 5.27
C ASP A 36 -3.84 11.21 4.97
N LEU A 37 -4.70 10.51 5.71
CA LEU A 37 -4.78 9.06 5.69
C LEU A 37 -6.17 8.52 6.05
N ARG A 38 -6.55 7.43 5.40
CA ARG A 38 -7.67 6.58 5.78
C ARG A 38 -7.26 5.12 5.78
N PHE A 39 -7.66 4.39 6.80
CA PHE A 39 -7.44 2.96 6.92
C PHE A 39 -8.79 2.25 7.06
N LYS A 40 -8.92 1.11 6.38
CA LYS A 40 -10.03 0.18 6.57
C LYS A 40 -9.52 -1.24 6.74
N GLY A 41 -9.67 -1.83 7.93
CA GLY A 41 -9.18 -3.18 8.20
C GLY A 41 -8.98 -3.43 9.69
N THR A 42 -8.24 -4.50 10.01
CA THR A 42 -7.89 -4.85 11.40
C THR A 42 -6.45 -4.45 11.75
N ALA A 43 -5.50 -4.65 10.85
CA ALA A 43 -4.11 -4.24 11.09
C ALA A 43 -3.36 -3.88 9.80
N ALA A 44 -2.58 -2.80 9.90
CA ALA A 44 -1.70 -2.35 8.83
C ALA A 44 -0.52 -1.52 9.39
N THR A 45 0.48 -1.31 8.54
CA THR A 45 1.49 -0.28 8.76
C THR A 45 1.72 0.51 7.48
N VAL A 46 2.07 1.79 7.63
CA VAL A 46 2.54 2.65 6.55
C VAL A 46 3.83 3.30 6.99
N SER A 47 4.85 3.27 6.16
CA SER A 47 6.14 3.92 6.39
C SER A 47 6.48 4.81 5.21
N ILE A 48 6.72 6.09 5.48
CA ILE A 48 7.07 7.09 4.48
C ILE A 48 8.46 7.61 4.82
N ARG A 49 9.38 7.58 3.85
CA ARG A 49 10.78 7.99 3.99
C ARG A 49 11.24 8.64 2.69
N ARG A 50 11.68 9.90 2.69
CA ARG A 50 12.34 10.60 1.55
C ARG A 50 11.84 10.33 0.14
N SER A 51 12.23 9.19 -0.46
CA SER A 51 11.93 8.73 -1.83
C SER A 51 11.25 7.34 -1.88
N THR A 52 10.81 6.83 -0.73
CA THR A 52 10.35 5.46 -0.52
C THR A 52 9.13 5.44 0.38
N MET A 53 8.24 4.52 0.06
CA MET A 53 7.03 4.26 0.80
C MET A 53 6.85 2.76 0.95
N ARG A 54 6.37 2.33 2.12
CA ARG A 54 6.02 0.94 2.37
C ARG A 54 4.65 0.87 3.04
N ILE A 55 3.82 -0.06 2.59
CA ILE A 55 2.54 -0.39 3.21
C ILE A 55 2.56 -1.89 3.48
N SER A 56 1.98 -2.31 4.59
CA SER A 56 1.74 -3.72 4.86
C SER A 56 0.36 -3.89 5.46
N LEU A 57 -0.48 -4.71 4.82
CA LEU A 57 -1.77 -5.14 5.34
C LEU A 57 -1.61 -6.54 5.92
N ALA A 58 -2.00 -6.75 7.18
CA ALA A 58 -1.92 -8.06 7.82
C ALA A 58 -3.11 -8.98 7.46
N ALA A 59 -4.16 -8.42 6.87
CA ALA A 59 -5.38 -9.12 6.48
C ALA A 59 -6.11 -8.31 5.38
N LYS A 60 -7.30 -8.75 5.00
CA LYS A 60 -8.20 -7.99 4.11
C LYS A 60 -8.38 -6.55 4.62
N GLY A 61 -8.21 -5.58 3.73
CA GLY A 61 -8.36 -4.18 4.09
C GLY A 61 -7.85 -3.23 3.01
N GLY A 62 -7.62 -1.98 3.40
CA GLY A 62 -6.94 -1.01 2.58
C GLY A 62 -6.50 0.24 3.33
N VAL A 63 -5.55 0.95 2.73
CA VAL A 63 -5.03 2.24 3.17
C VAL A 63 -5.15 3.19 1.98
N GLN A 64 -5.71 4.36 2.21
CA GLN A 64 -5.65 5.53 1.34
C GLN A 64 -4.80 6.58 2.03
N PHE A 65 -3.94 7.27 1.31
CA PHE A 65 -3.13 8.34 1.88
C PHE A 65 -2.65 9.28 0.79
N ARG A 66 -2.33 10.51 1.20
CA ARG A 66 -1.70 11.49 0.31
C ARG A 66 -0.19 11.40 0.44
N PHE A 67 0.49 11.18 -0.67
CA PHE A 67 1.94 11.16 -0.74
C PHE A 67 2.43 12.47 -1.36
N GLN A 68 3.41 13.10 -0.72
CA GLN A 68 4.07 14.30 -1.26
C GLN A 68 5.58 14.06 -1.24
N GLN A 69 6.16 13.86 -2.42
CA GLN A 69 7.60 13.65 -2.58
C GLN A 69 8.26 14.57 -3.61
N GLY A 70 7.47 15.44 -4.24
CA GLY A 70 7.96 16.36 -5.25
C GLY A 70 6.97 16.48 -6.40
N PRO A 71 7.26 17.35 -7.38
CA PRO A 71 6.31 17.74 -8.42
C PRO A 71 5.73 16.57 -9.22
N ASP A 72 6.46 15.45 -9.30
CA ASP A 72 6.09 14.28 -10.12
C ASP A 72 5.53 13.08 -9.31
N THR A 73 5.40 13.19 -7.99
CA THR A 73 4.92 12.07 -7.13
C THR A 73 3.83 12.50 -6.14
N ASP A 74 3.38 13.74 -6.26
CA ASP A 74 2.28 14.27 -5.46
C ASP A 74 0.95 13.68 -5.92
N GLY A 75 0.24 13.04 -4.98
CA GLY A 75 -1.11 12.58 -5.25
C GLY A 75 -1.67 11.62 -4.22
N ASP A 76 -2.88 11.15 -4.49
CA ASP A 76 -3.59 10.22 -3.64
C ASP A 76 -3.28 8.79 -4.07
N TYR A 77 -2.84 7.98 -3.11
CA TYR A 77 -2.52 6.57 -3.31
C TYR A 77 -3.47 5.72 -2.50
N GLU A 78 -3.77 4.53 -3.02
CA GLU A 78 -4.56 3.52 -2.33
C GLU A 78 -3.93 2.14 -2.53
N LEU A 79 -3.77 1.40 -1.44
CA LEU A 79 -3.59 -0.05 -1.48
C LEU A 79 -4.81 -0.70 -0.84
N ALA A 80 -5.49 -1.58 -1.57
CA ALA A 80 -6.56 -2.42 -1.02
C ALA A 80 -6.31 -3.88 -1.40
N ALA A 81 -6.61 -4.82 -0.51
CA ALA A 81 -6.44 -6.23 -0.80
C ALA A 81 -7.48 -7.11 -0.10
N THR A 82 -7.74 -8.28 -0.69
CA THR A 82 -8.62 -9.31 -0.10
C THR A 82 -7.92 -10.17 0.95
N GLY A 83 -6.61 -10.00 1.14
CA GLY A 83 -5.77 -10.75 2.06
C GLY A 83 -4.50 -9.97 2.42
N PRO A 84 -3.56 -10.59 3.16
CA PRO A 84 -2.30 -9.96 3.53
C PRO A 84 -1.47 -9.57 2.31
N VAL A 85 -0.86 -8.39 2.33
CA VAL A 85 -0.03 -7.88 1.22
C VAL A 85 0.98 -6.84 1.72
N GLY A 86 2.17 -6.84 1.14
CA GLY A 86 3.13 -5.76 1.23
C GLY A 86 3.18 -4.95 -0.07
N LEU A 87 3.35 -3.64 0.04
CA LEU A 87 3.68 -2.76 -1.09
C LEU A 87 4.90 -1.95 -0.70
N GLN A 88 5.88 -1.87 -1.59
CA GLN A 88 6.96 -0.89 -1.50
C GLN A 88 7.01 -0.09 -2.80
N ILE A 89 7.01 1.23 -2.72
CA ILE A 89 7.24 2.12 -3.87
C ILE A 89 8.56 2.84 -3.63
N SER A 90 9.44 2.82 -4.64
CA SER A 90 10.72 3.51 -4.64
C SER A 90 11.06 4.00 -6.03
N GLY A 91 11.01 5.33 -6.24
CA GLY A 91 11.27 5.94 -7.54
C GLY A 91 10.27 5.47 -8.60
N THR A 92 10.77 4.77 -9.63
CA THR A 92 9.95 4.26 -10.74
C THR A 92 9.49 2.81 -10.54
N GLU A 93 9.79 2.20 -9.40
CA GLU A 93 9.48 0.80 -9.13
C GLU A 93 8.49 0.67 -7.97
N ALA A 94 7.53 -0.25 -8.14
CA ALA A 94 6.67 -0.71 -7.08
C ALA A 94 6.77 -2.24 -6.95
N VAL A 95 7.04 -2.72 -5.74
CA VAL A 95 7.11 -4.16 -5.41
C VAL A 95 5.90 -4.51 -4.56
N VAL A 96 5.12 -5.49 -5.04
CA VAL A 96 4.00 -6.07 -4.30
C VAL A 96 4.41 -7.45 -3.80
N ASP A 97 4.46 -7.61 -2.48
CA ASP A 97 4.80 -8.88 -1.83
C ASP A 97 3.53 -9.57 -1.31
N LEU A 98 3.39 -10.84 -1.64
CA LEU A 98 2.29 -11.70 -1.21
C LEU A 98 2.85 -12.78 -0.27
N PRO A 99 2.45 -12.80 1.00
CA PRO A 99 2.98 -13.79 1.93
C PRO A 99 2.68 -15.23 1.47
N PRO A 100 3.59 -16.19 1.74
CA PRO A 100 3.39 -17.59 1.37
C PRO A 100 2.05 -18.13 1.89
N GLY A 101 1.35 -18.93 1.07
CA GLY A 101 0.06 -19.50 1.43
C GLY A 101 -1.14 -18.57 1.23
N HIS A 102 -0.94 -17.34 0.76
CA HIS A 102 -2.02 -16.38 0.49
C HIS A 102 -2.29 -16.16 -1.01
N GLY A 103 -2.15 -17.24 -1.80
CA GLY A 103 -2.62 -17.26 -3.19
C GLY A 103 -4.11 -16.96 -3.31
N GLY A 104 -4.53 -16.37 -4.43
CA GLY A 104 -5.89 -15.88 -4.64
C GLY A 104 -6.15 -14.48 -4.07
N THR A 105 -5.14 -13.84 -3.45
CA THR A 105 -5.25 -12.44 -3.02
C THR A 105 -5.37 -11.53 -4.23
N ALA A 106 -6.45 -10.76 -4.27
CA ALA A 106 -6.62 -9.66 -5.21
C ALA A 106 -6.10 -8.39 -4.55
N VAL A 107 -5.23 -7.68 -5.26
CA VAL A 107 -4.61 -6.42 -4.81
C VAL A 107 -5.03 -5.33 -5.76
N ARG A 108 -5.51 -4.20 -5.25
CA ARG A 108 -5.74 -2.98 -6.00
C ARG A 108 -4.75 -1.93 -5.53
N LEU A 109 -4.00 -1.39 -6.48
CA LEU A 109 -3.13 -0.24 -6.31
C LEU A 109 -3.74 0.91 -7.12
N ARG A 110 -4.15 1.99 -6.45
CA ARG A 110 -4.46 3.26 -7.12
C ARG A 110 -3.35 4.25 -6.87
N SER A 111 -3.00 5.00 -7.89
CA SER A 111 -1.94 6.01 -7.87
C SER A 111 -2.09 6.97 -9.04
N PRO A 112 -1.45 8.14 -8.98
CA PRO A 112 -1.29 9.02 -10.14
C PRO A 112 -0.45 8.39 -11.25
N ASP A 113 0.45 7.47 -10.89
CA ASP A 113 1.34 6.81 -11.85
C ASP A 113 0.64 5.65 -12.59
N ASP A 114 0.99 5.48 -13.86
CA ASP A 114 0.68 4.28 -14.62
C ASP A 114 1.64 3.16 -14.23
N TRP A 115 1.14 1.99 -13.85
CA TRP A 115 1.99 0.85 -13.48
C TRP A 115 1.86 -0.30 -14.46
N LYS A 116 2.98 -0.91 -14.82
CA LYS A 116 3.04 -2.10 -15.68
C LYS A 116 3.96 -3.13 -15.08
N LEU A 117 3.71 -4.42 -15.35
CA LEU A 117 4.64 -5.47 -14.93
C LEU A 117 6.02 -5.23 -15.57
N SER A 118 7.06 -5.30 -14.75
CA SER A 118 8.44 -5.22 -15.23
C SER A 118 8.80 -6.46 -16.05
N VAL A 119 8.33 -7.62 -15.60
CA VAL A 119 8.50 -8.93 -16.21
C VAL A 119 7.20 -9.72 -16.04
N PRO A 120 6.72 -10.45 -17.06
CA PRO A 120 5.57 -11.35 -16.90
C PRO A 120 5.83 -12.40 -15.82
N VAL A 121 4.85 -12.60 -14.93
CA VAL A 121 4.89 -13.63 -13.88
C VAL A 121 3.82 -14.66 -14.16
N ALA A 122 4.20 -15.93 -14.25
CA ALA A 122 3.24 -17.02 -14.44
C ALA A 122 2.26 -17.09 -13.27
N GLY A 123 0.96 -17.18 -13.56
CA GLY A 123 -0.10 -17.16 -12.54
C GLY A 123 -0.42 -15.78 -11.98
N LEU A 124 0.10 -14.70 -12.57
CA LEU A 124 -0.26 -13.33 -12.20
C LEU A 124 -1.02 -12.66 -13.35
N GLN A 125 -2.21 -12.16 -13.06
CA GLN A 125 -2.98 -11.32 -13.97
C GLN A 125 -2.91 -9.87 -13.49
N ILE A 126 -2.68 -8.95 -14.42
CA ILE A 126 -2.77 -7.51 -14.20
C ILE A 126 -3.91 -6.96 -15.05
N ILE A 127 -4.79 -6.19 -14.43
CA ILE A 127 -5.91 -5.51 -15.06
C ILE A 127 -5.68 -4.01 -14.84
N GLU A 128 -5.51 -3.27 -15.93
CA GLU A 128 -5.42 -1.81 -15.87
C GLU A 128 -6.80 -1.24 -15.46
N GLU A 129 -6.79 -0.30 -14.50
CA GLU A 129 -7.98 0.42 -14.05
C GLU A 129 -7.80 1.92 -14.26
N GLU A 130 -8.89 2.67 -14.15
CA GLU A 130 -8.81 4.13 -14.06
C GLU A 130 -8.02 4.53 -12.80
N ASN A 131 -6.86 5.16 -13.01
CA ASN A 131 -5.91 5.60 -11.97
C ASN A 131 -5.27 4.46 -11.17
N GLY A 132 -4.93 3.34 -11.83
CA GLY A 132 -4.14 2.30 -11.18
C GLY A 132 -4.24 0.94 -11.84
N VAL A 133 -3.96 -0.10 -11.04
CA VAL A 133 -3.96 -1.49 -11.48
C VAL A 133 -4.59 -2.41 -10.44
N ARG A 134 -5.17 -3.50 -10.91
CA ARG A 134 -5.58 -4.63 -10.10
C ARG A 134 -4.76 -5.85 -10.45
N LEU A 135 -4.21 -6.49 -9.43
CA LEU A 135 -3.45 -7.73 -9.53
C LEU A 135 -4.29 -8.88 -8.99
N HIS A 136 -4.32 -9.99 -9.73
CA HIS A 136 -4.86 -11.26 -9.28
C HIS A 136 -3.77 -12.31 -9.36
N ALA A 137 -3.36 -12.82 -8.20
CA ALA A 137 -2.28 -13.78 -8.06
C ALA A 137 -2.83 -15.17 -7.77
N ASP A 138 -2.45 -16.15 -8.58
CA ASP A 138 -2.74 -17.56 -8.34
C ASP A 138 -1.91 -18.10 -7.15
N ALA A 139 -2.22 -19.33 -6.75
CA ALA A 139 -1.42 -20.03 -5.74
C ALA A 139 0.05 -20.13 -6.18
N GLY A 140 0.95 -19.74 -5.27
CA GLY A 140 2.41 -19.83 -5.47
C GLY A 140 3.08 -18.53 -5.92
N VAL A 141 2.32 -17.53 -6.38
CA VAL A 141 2.87 -16.19 -6.66
C VAL A 141 3.14 -15.47 -5.34
N GLN A 142 4.39 -15.04 -5.15
CA GLN A 142 4.83 -14.36 -3.91
C GLN A 142 5.23 -12.90 -4.14
N GLN A 143 5.47 -12.51 -5.39
CA GLN A 143 5.94 -11.17 -5.69
C GLN A 143 5.51 -10.73 -7.10
N ALA A 144 5.19 -9.46 -7.22
CA ALA A 144 5.06 -8.75 -8.50
C ALA A 144 5.92 -7.49 -8.45
N VAL A 145 6.71 -7.26 -9.50
CA VAL A 145 7.49 -6.03 -9.67
C VAL A 145 6.84 -5.22 -10.79
N LEU A 146 6.47 -3.99 -10.46
CA LEU A 146 5.85 -3.03 -11.36
C LEU A 146 6.84 -1.91 -11.67
N GLN A 147 6.82 -1.45 -12.90
CA GLN A 147 7.55 -0.28 -13.35
C GLN A 147 6.55 0.78 -13.77
N ARG A 148 6.88 2.03 -13.44
CA ARG A 148 6.13 3.20 -13.83
C ARG A 148 6.19 3.37 -15.35
N GLY A 149 5.02 3.49 -15.97
CA GLY A 149 4.85 3.87 -17.37
C GLY A 149 5.42 5.27 -17.62
N ARG A 150 5.96 5.48 -18.82
CA ARG A 150 6.33 6.80 -19.30
C ARG A 150 5.12 7.55 -19.83
#